data_AF-A0A8D1KHS6-F1
#
_entry.id   AF-A0A8D1KHS6-F1
#
_cell.length_a   1.000
_cell.length_b   1.000
_cell.length_c   1.000
_cell.angle_alpha   90.00
_cell.angle_beta   90.00
_cell.angle_gamma   90.00
#
_symmetry.space_group_name_H-M   'P 1'
#
loop_
_entity.id
_entity.type
_entity.pdbx_description
1 polymer ?
#
loop_
_entity_poly.entity_id
_entity_poly.type
_entity_poly.pdbx_seq_one_letter_code
_entity_poly.pdbx_strand_id
1 'polypeptide(L)'
;MANHRFSVVSGSEEEEACCSKKAKICLGVFLGLLVLVTVAVVVGILMGRRSPKWNGKGSTVDFQEIILRRCYTYIRVVQPELGDRDCQKIKKAFTDAFISKDPCSAREEDYDLLMKLGHQTVPCDKTVFWSKTKELAHQYTKTQKGLFTLENTLLGYIADDLSWCGKVGSSEINLESCPDRRNCNSNFVSVFWNLLSKRFAENACGMVQVFLNGSISNAFDKTSTFGRVEVHSLQPSKVHTLKAWVIHDKHLSRFPIREA
;
A
#
# COMPACT_ATOMS: atom_id res chain seq x y z
N MET A 1 -66.23 -81.29 -1.00
CA MET A 1 -65.04 -80.80 -1.72
C MET A 1 -64.92 -79.31 -1.46
N ALA A 2 -63.78 -78.90 -0.86
CA ALA A 2 -63.23 -77.54 -0.68
C ALA A 2 -64.19 -76.40 -0.24
N ASN A 3 -64.21 -76.00 1.04
CA ASN A 3 -63.32 -74.99 1.68
C ASN A 3 -63.21 -73.66 0.91
N HIS A 4 -63.73 -72.58 1.47
CA HIS A 4 -62.97 -71.35 1.71
C HIS A 4 -63.54 -70.58 2.92
N ARG A 5 -62.62 -69.97 3.68
CA ARG A 5 -62.73 -69.53 5.07
C ARG A 5 -62.23 -68.07 5.15
N PHE A 6 -62.74 -67.33 6.14
CA PHE A 6 -62.28 -66.03 6.67
C PHE A 6 -62.65 -64.77 5.85
N SER A 7 -62.96 -63.61 6.44
CA SER A 7 -62.52 -63.06 7.74
C SER A 7 -63.51 -62.05 8.32
N VAL A 8 -63.64 -62.05 9.65
CA VAL A 8 -64.23 -60.97 10.43
C VAL A 8 -63.23 -59.81 10.48
N VAL A 9 -63.66 -58.60 10.13
CA VAL A 9 -62.88 -57.37 10.33
C VAL A 9 -63.37 -56.73 11.63
N SER A 10 -62.60 -56.92 12.70
CA SER A 10 -62.66 -56.12 13.92
C SER A 10 -61.22 -55.80 14.31
N GLY A 11 -60.88 -54.52 14.34
CA GLY A 11 -59.54 -54.04 14.63
C GLY A 11 -59.45 -52.54 14.54
N SER A 12 -60.13 -51.84 15.45
CA SER A 12 -59.73 -50.52 15.90
C SER A 12 -58.55 -50.71 16.84
N GLU A 13 -57.35 -50.32 16.44
CA GLU A 13 -56.24 -50.12 17.36
C GLU A 13 -55.29 -49.09 16.76
N GLU A 14 -55.06 -48.07 17.57
CA GLU A 14 -54.30 -46.86 17.29
C GLU A 14 -52.82 -47.22 17.05
N GLU A 15 -52.25 -46.80 15.91
CA GLU A 15 -50.80 -46.83 15.71
C GLU A 15 -50.14 -45.74 16.59
N GLU A 16 -49.93 -46.06 17.86
CA GLU A 16 -48.96 -45.34 18.68
C GLU A 16 -47.55 -45.62 18.15
N ALA A 17 -46.96 -44.60 17.52
CA ALA A 17 -45.56 -44.57 17.14
C ALA A 17 -44.66 -44.83 18.37
N CYS A 18 -44.22 -46.07 18.56
CA CYS A 18 -43.26 -46.48 19.58
C CYS A 18 -41.86 -45.95 19.24
N CYS A 19 -41.63 -44.66 19.43
CA CYS A 19 -40.29 -44.08 19.48
C CYS A 19 -39.74 -44.23 20.91
N SER A 20 -38.88 -45.24 21.10
CA SER A 20 -38.12 -45.48 22.34
C SER A 20 -37.53 -44.17 22.90
N LYS A 21 -37.72 -43.90 24.20
CA LYS A 21 -37.18 -42.71 24.89
C LYS A 21 -35.68 -42.51 24.63
N LYS A 22 -34.92 -43.60 24.46
CA LYS A 22 -33.50 -43.58 24.11
C LYS A 22 -33.24 -43.02 22.70
N ALA A 23 -34.12 -43.31 21.74
CA ALA A 23 -34.03 -42.77 20.38
C ALA A 23 -34.33 -41.27 20.35
N LYS A 24 -35.31 -40.79 21.13
CA LYS A 24 -35.60 -39.35 21.28
C LYS A 24 -34.43 -38.60 21.92
N ILE A 25 -33.77 -39.19 22.93
CA ILE A 25 -32.58 -38.63 23.57
C ILE A 25 -31.38 -38.61 22.60
N CYS A 26 -31.12 -39.71 21.89
CA CYS A 26 -30.06 -39.76 20.87
C CYS A 26 -30.28 -38.73 19.74
N LEU A 27 -31.52 -38.58 19.28
CA LEU A 27 -31.87 -37.59 18.25
C LEU A 27 -31.64 -36.16 18.75
N GLY A 28 -32.04 -35.86 19.99
CA GLY A 28 -31.79 -34.57 20.62
C GLY A 28 -30.30 -34.26 20.80
N VAL A 29 -29.49 -35.24 21.22
CA VAL A 29 -28.04 -35.11 21.34
C VAL A 29 -27.39 -34.90 19.96
N PHE A 30 -27.84 -35.63 18.94
CA PHE A 30 -27.35 -35.49 17.57
C PHE A 30 -27.68 -34.11 16.98
N LEU A 31 -28.92 -33.63 17.14
CA LEU A 31 -29.33 -32.28 16.76
C LEU A 31 -28.52 -31.20 17.50
N GLY A 32 -28.30 -31.37 18.80
CA GLY A 32 -27.48 -30.46 19.60
C GLY A 32 -26.03 -30.38 19.11
N LEU A 33 -25.41 -31.52 18.79
CA LEU A 33 -24.07 -31.58 18.20
C LEU A 33 -24.02 -30.92 16.82
N LEU A 34 -25.02 -31.15 15.97
CA LEU A 34 -25.13 -30.51 14.65
C LEU A 34 -25.20 -28.99 14.76
N VAL A 35 -25.99 -28.46 15.69
CA VAL A 35 -26.08 -27.01 15.94
C VAL A 35 -24.76 -26.45 16.46
N LEU A 36 -24.08 -27.16 17.36
CA LEU A 36 -22.76 -26.72 17.85
C LEU A 36 -21.71 -26.68 16.73
N VAL A 37 -21.69 -27.68 15.85
CA VAL A 37 -20.77 -27.72 14.71
C VAL A 37 -21.08 -26.59 13.72
N THR A 38 -22.36 -26.35 13.39
CA THR A 38 -22.71 -25.25 12.48
C THR A 38 -22.36 -23.89 13.07
N VAL A 39 -22.63 -23.66 14.35
CA VAL A 39 -22.21 -22.44 15.05
C VAL A 39 -20.69 -22.29 15.03
N ALA A 40 -19.93 -23.35 15.32
CA ALA A 40 -18.47 -23.31 15.29
C ALA A 40 -17.91 -22.99 13.89
N VAL A 41 -18.50 -23.57 12.83
CA VAL A 41 -18.13 -23.30 11.44
C VAL A 41 -18.47 -21.85 11.06
N VAL A 42 -19.66 -21.36 11.41
CA VAL A 42 -20.07 -19.97 11.14
C VAL A 42 -19.18 -18.99 11.89
N VAL A 43 -18.88 -19.24 13.16
CA VAL A 43 -17.96 -18.42 13.97
C VAL A 43 -16.55 -18.46 13.38
N GLY A 44 -16.05 -19.63 12.96
CA GLY A 44 -14.76 -19.77 12.28
C GLY A 44 -14.69 -18.96 10.98
N ILE A 45 -15.75 -18.97 10.17
CA ILE A 45 -15.85 -18.17 8.94
C ILE A 45 -15.93 -16.67 9.26
N LEU A 46 -16.69 -16.27 10.28
CA LEU A 46 -16.82 -14.88 10.70
C LEU A 46 -15.51 -14.33 11.29
N MET A 47 -14.81 -15.13 12.10
CA MET A 47 -13.51 -14.76 12.68
C MET A 47 -12.40 -14.74 11.62
N GLY A 48 -12.41 -15.67 10.66
CA GLY A 48 -11.47 -15.69 9.53
C GLY A 48 -11.66 -14.54 8.53
N ARG A 49 -12.83 -13.88 8.54
CA ARG A 49 -13.14 -12.72 7.67
C ARG A 49 -12.72 -11.37 8.24
N ARG A 50 -12.34 -11.28 9.52
CA ARG A 50 -11.80 -10.04 10.08
C ARG A 50 -10.39 -9.84 9.55
N SER A 51 -10.24 -8.91 8.61
CA SER A 51 -8.92 -8.44 8.22
C SER A 51 -8.21 -7.86 9.44
N PRO A 52 -6.89 -8.10 9.58
CA PRO A 52 -6.11 -7.43 10.60
C PRO A 52 -6.27 -5.92 10.44
N LYS A 53 -6.63 -5.24 11.53
CA LYS A 53 -6.63 -3.79 11.59
C LYS A 53 -5.18 -3.35 11.67
N TRP A 54 -4.72 -2.61 10.67
CA TRP A 54 -3.35 -2.12 10.60
C TRP A 54 -3.19 -0.80 11.36
N ASN A 55 -1.96 -0.44 11.69
CA ASN A 55 -1.67 0.81 12.41
C ASN A 55 -1.62 2.03 11.48
N GLY A 56 -1.31 1.82 10.19
CA GLY A 56 -1.18 2.88 9.20
C GLY A 56 -2.52 3.38 8.68
N LYS A 57 -2.48 4.58 8.10
CA LYS A 57 -3.63 5.22 7.45
C LYS A 57 -4.15 4.33 6.32
N GLY A 58 -5.47 4.11 6.29
CA GLY A 58 -6.13 3.45 5.17
C GLY A 58 -5.87 4.16 3.83
N SER A 59 -6.28 3.50 2.75
CA SER A 59 -6.12 4.05 1.40
C SER A 59 -6.83 5.40 1.28
N THR A 60 -6.23 6.33 0.55
CA THR A 60 -6.85 7.63 0.29
C THR A 60 -8.18 7.44 -0.43
N VAL A 61 -9.24 8.12 0.03
CA VAL A 61 -10.55 8.13 -0.65
C VAL A 61 -10.37 8.66 -2.07
N ASP A 62 -11.06 8.05 -3.04
CA ASP A 62 -10.96 8.37 -4.47
C ASP A 62 -9.53 8.26 -5.06
N PHE A 63 -8.67 7.42 -4.46
CA PHE A 63 -7.27 7.23 -4.88
C PHE A 63 -7.09 7.12 -6.40
N GLN A 64 -7.90 6.28 -7.05
CA GLN A 64 -7.81 6.03 -8.50
C GLN A 64 -8.14 7.27 -9.34
N GLU A 65 -9.09 8.08 -8.90
CA GLU A 65 -9.44 9.33 -9.57
C GLU A 65 -8.36 10.39 -9.35
N ILE A 66 -7.85 10.49 -8.12
CA ILE A 66 -6.78 11.43 -7.76
C ILE A 66 -5.54 11.18 -8.62
N ILE A 67 -5.05 9.94 -8.71
CA ILE A 67 -3.85 9.64 -9.51
C ILE A 67 -4.09 9.91 -10.99
N LEU A 68 -5.30 9.64 -11.50
CA LEU A 68 -5.65 9.90 -12.90
C LEU A 68 -5.65 11.39 -13.20
N ARG A 69 -6.30 12.19 -12.34
CA ARG A 69 -6.36 13.64 -12.48
C ARG A 69 -4.98 14.26 -12.37
N ARG A 70 -4.19 13.85 -11.37
CA ARG A 70 -2.79 14.30 -11.22
C ARG A 70 -1.94 13.94 -12.43
N CYS A 71 -2.11 12.74 -13.00
CA CYS A 71 -1.41 12.35 -14.22
C CYS A 71 -1.73 13.31 -15.37
N TYR A 72 -3.02 13.57 -15.66
CA TYR A 72 -3.41 14.50 -16.72
C TYR A 72 -2.90 15.91 -16.47
N THR A 73 -2.98 16.41 -15.22
CA THR A 73 -2.40 17.70 -14.86
C THR A 73 -0.90 17.74 -15.14
N TYR A 74 -0.17 16.68 -14.76
CA TYR A 74 1.26 16.62 -14.95
C TYR A 74 1.63 16.69 -16.43
N ILE A 75 1.07 15.82 -17.26
CA ILE A 75 1.48 15.70 -18.68
C ILE A 75 0.94 16.83 -19.57
N ARG A 76 -0.04 17.61 -19.11
CA ARG A 76 -0.63 18.73 -19.89
C ARG A 76 -0.14 20.10 -19.44
N VAL A 77 0.15 20.26 -18.14
CA VAL A 77 0.44 21.56 -17.53
C VAL A 77 1.83 21.62 -16.94
N VAL A 78 2.27 20.58 -16.22
CA VAL A 78 3.54 20.61 -15.48
C VAL A 78 4.72 20.28 -16.39
N GLN A 79 4.62 19.21 -17.18
CA GLN A 79 5.61 18.74 -18.15
C GLN A 79 4.93 18.31 -19.45
N PRO A 80 4.60 19.28 -20.33
CA PRO A 80 3.96 19.01 -21.62
C PRO A 80 4.75 18.05 -22.53
N GLU A 81 6.07 17.90 -22.33
CA GLU A 81 6.91 16.97 -23.06
C GLU A 81 6.57 15.48 -22.81
N LEU A 82 5.79 15.18 -21.77
CA LEU A 82 5.26 13.85 -21.49
C LEU A 82 3.80 13.69 -21.95
N GLY A 83 3.29 14.57 -22.83
CA GLY A 83 1.92 14.56 -23.31
C GLY A 83 1.51 13.29 -24.06
N ASP A 84 2.48 12.48 -24.51
CA ASP A 84 2.29 11.18 -25.18
C ASP A 84 1.90 10.05 -24.21
N ARG A 85 2.03 10.26 -22.89
CA ARG A 85 1.77 9.23 -21.89
C ARG A 85 0.28 8.94 -21.72
N ASP A 86 -0.04 7.65 -21.68
CA ASP A 86 -1.41 7.17 -21.46
C ASP A 86 -1.71 7.09 -19.96
N CYS A 87 -2.36 8.13 -19.44
CA CYS A 87 -2.74 8.20 -18.02
C CYS A 87 -3.73 7.11 -17.59
N GLN A 88 -4.54 6.55 -18.49
CA GLN A 88 -5.43 5.43 -18.13
C GLN A 88 -4.62 4.15 -17.93
N LYS A 89 -3.64 3.89 -18.79
CA LYS A 89 -2.70 2.76 -18.60
C LYS A 89 -1.84 2.93 -17.36
N ILE A 90 -1.35 4.14 -17.08
CA ILE A 90 -0.58 4.42 -15.85
C ILE A 90 -1.44 4.15 -14.61
N LYS A 91 -2.66 4.71 -14.55
CA LYS A 91 -3.61 4.45 -13.45
C LYS A 91 -3.83 2.96 -13.26
N LYS A 92 -4.12 2.24 -14.35
CA LYS A 92 -4.38 0.80 -14.32
C LYS A 92 -3.16 0.00 -13.83
N ALA A 93 -1.97 0.27 -14.36
CA ALA A 93 -0.74 -0.38 -13.92
C ALA A 93 -0.45 -0.10 -12.44
N PHE A 94 -0.75 1.11 -11.96
CA PHE A 94 -0.63 1.45 -10.55
C PHE A 94 -1.58 0.60 -9.69
N THR A 95 -2.87 0.56 -10.05
CA THR A 95 -3.87 -0.18 -9.27
C THR A 95 -3.62 -1.69 -9.28
N ASP A 96 -3.31 -2.24 -10.45
CA ASP A 96 -3.07 -3.68 -10.63
C ASP A 96 -1.82 -4.15 -9.84
N ALA A 97 -0.90 -3.24 -9.50
CA ALA A 97 0.27 -3.56 -8.71
C ALA A 97 -0.09 -4.06 -7.30
N PHE A 98 -1.15 -3.56 -6.68
CA PHE A 98 -1.46 -3.82 -5.27
C PHE A 98 -2.86 -4.38 -4.98
N ILE A 99 -3.80 -4.26 -5.92
CA ILE A 99 -5.18 -4.71 -5.71
C ILE A 99 -5.24 -6.23 -5.57
N SER A 100 -6.19 -6.74 -4.78
CA SER A 100 -6.38 -8.18 -4.51
C SER A 100 -5.17 -8.93 -3.92
N LYS A 101 -4.13 -8.23 -3.47
CA LYS A 101 -2.91 -8.81 -2.88
C LYS A 101 -2.86 -8.63 -1.36
N ASP A 102 -2.04 -9.45 -0.69
CA ASP A 102 -1.71 -9.24 0.71
C ASP A 102 -0.93 -7.93 0.85
N PRO A 103 -1.39 -6.97 1.67
CA PRO A 103 -0.77 -5.66 1.77
C PRO A 103 0.65 -5.68 2.37
N CYS A 104 1.13 -6.80 2.90
CA CYS A 104 2.51 -7.03 3.35
C CYS A 104 3.35 -7.92 2.42
N SER A 105 2.83 -8.32 1.25
CA SER A 105 3.55 -9.16 0.28
C SER A 105 4.07 -8.40 -0.95
N ALA A 106 4.26 -7.08 -0.84
CA ALA A 106 4.67 -6.26 -1.98
C ALA A 106 6.12 -6.53 -2.37
N ARG A 107 6.39 -6.56 -3.68
CA ARG A 107 7.73 -6.69 -4.28
C ARG A 107 7.99 -5.58 -5.29
N GLU A 108 9.28 -5.33 -5.60
CA GLU A 108 9.65 -4.31 -6.61
C GLU A 108 9.02 -4.67 -7.98
N GLU A 109 9.02 -5.96 -8.33
CA GLU A 109 8.47 -6.46 -9.60
C GLU A 109 6.98 -6.15 -9.80
N ASP A 110 6.21 -6.00 -8.72
CA ASP A 110 4.79 -5.64 -8.81
C ASP A 110 4.58 -4.27 -9.49
N TYR A 111 5.59 -3.39 -9.42
CA TYR A 111 5.56 -2.04 -9.98
C TYR A 111 6.28 -1.90 -11.32
N ASP A 112 6.85 -2.96 -11.90
CA ASP A 112 7.68 -2.86 -13.11
C ASP A 112 6.96 -2.22 -14.30
N LEU A 113 5.71 -2.63 -14.54
CA LEU A 113 4.89 -2.05 -15.61
C LEU A 113 4.63 -0.55 -15.37
N LEU A 114 4.33 -0.18 -14.12
CA LEU A 114 4.13 1.22 -13.76
C LEU A 114 5.40 2.04 -14.00
N MET A 115 6.55 1.53 -13.56
CA MET A 115 7.84 2.20 -13.74
C MET A 115 8.23 2.34 -15.21
N LYS A 116 7.86 1.35 -16.05
CA LYS A 116 8.04 1.44 -17.51
C LYS A 116 7.16 2.53 -18.13
N LEU A 117 5.87 2.55 -17.78
CA LEU A 117 4.91 3.51 -18.36
C LEU A 117 5.19 4.94 -17.91
N GLY A 118 5.53 5.14 -16.64
CA GLY A 118 5.84 6.43 -16.03
C GLY A 118 7.31 6.84 -16.10
N HIS A 119 8.13 6.18 -16.93
CA HIS A 119 9.55 6.50 -17.06
C HIS A 119 9.75 7.95 -17.54
N GLN A 120 10.53 8.71 -16.78
CA GLN A 120 10.92 10.07 -17.07
C GLN A 120 12.40 10.26 -16.74
N THR A 121 13.12 10.93 -17.64
CA THR A 121 14.51 11.32 -17.41
C THR A 121 14.55 12.74 -16.86
N VAL A 122 15.34 12.94 -15.81
CA VAL A 122 15.60 14.26 -15.24
C VAL A 122 16.90 14.82 -15.83
N PRO A 123 16.96 16.10 -16.22
CA PRO A 123 18.19 16.69 -16.72
C PRO A 123 19.35 16.61 -15.70
N CYS A 124 20.59 16.49 -16.19
CA CYS A 124 21.76 16.52 -15.32
C CYS A 124 21.84 17.83 -14.53
N ASP A 125 22.49 17.79 -13.38
CA ASP A 125 22.64 18.92 -12.44
C ASP A 125 21.33 19.40 -11.80
N LYS A 126 20.20 18.74 -12.07
CA LYS A 126 18.87 19.14 -11.57
C LYS A 126 18.31 18.24 -10.48
N THR A 127 18.96 17.13 -10.17
CA THR A 127 18.47 16.18 -9.16
C THR A 127 18.66 16.71 -7.74
N VAL A 128 17.57 16.73 -6.98
CA VAL A 128 17.51 17.17 -5.59
C VAL A 128 16.88 16.07 -4.73
N PHE A 129 17.63 15.60 -3.75
CA PHE A 129 17.14 14.76 -2.67
C PHE A 129 16.79 15.62 -1.45
N TRP A 130 15.98 15.06 -0.55
CA TRP A 130 15.70 15.65 0.74
C TRP A 130 15.56 14.55 1.79
N SER A 131 15.99 14.83 3.02
CA SER A 131 15.81 13.91 4.15
C SER A 131 15.30 14.68 5.35
N LYS A 132 14.05 14.40 5.73
CA LYS A 132 13.33 15.08 6.82
C LYS A 132 13.20 16.61 6.61
N THR A 133 13.16 17.05 5.35
CA THR A 133 13.03 18.45 4.91
C THR A 133 12.15 18.59 3.66
N LYS A 134 11.10 17.78 3.52
CA LYS A 134 10.24 17.70 2.32
C LYS A 134 9.69 19.06 1.91
N GLU A 135 9.07 19.74 2.88
CA GLU A 135 8.34 20.99 2.66
C GLU A 135 9.30 22.07 2.14
N LEU A 136 10.49 22.17 2.73
CA LEU A 136 11.51 23.12 2.32
C LEU A 136 12.08 22.79 0.94
N ALA A 137 12.36 21.51 0.66
CA ALA A 137 12.84 21.10 -0.65
C ALA A 137 11.84 21.45 -1.76
N HIS A 138 10.53 21.23 -1.54
CA HIS A 138 9.50 21.63 -2.49
C HIS A 138 9.34 23.14 -2.63
N GLN A 139 9.50 23.91 -1.56
CA GLN A 139 9.52 25.38 -1.66
C GLN A 139 10.72 25.85 -2.49
N TYR A 140 11.90 25.26 -2.26
CA TYR A 140 13.12 25.59 -2.98
C TYR A 140 13.02 25.27 -4.48
N THR A 141 12.49 24.09 -4.86
CA THR A 141 12.32 23.74 -6.28
C THR A 141 11.25 24.58 -6.99
N LYS A 142 10.24 25.09 -6.26
CA LYS A 142 9.29 26.07 -6.81
C LYS A 142 9.96 27.41 -7.12
N THR A 143 10.89 27.87 -6.28
CA THR A 143 11.61 29.12 -6.47
C THR A 143 12.71 29.00 -7.52
N GLN A 144 13.45 27.89 -7.53
CA GLN A 144 14.51 27.62 -8.50
C GLN A 144 14.00 26.70 -9.60
N LYS A 145 13.42 27.32 -10.64
CA LYS A 145 12.86 26.61 -11.80
C LYS A 145 13.87 25.60 -12.37
N GLY A 146 13.37 24.40 -12.62
CA GLY A 146 14.09 23.32 -13.29
C GLY A 146 14.84 22.37 -12.37
N LEU A 147 14.83 22.54 -11.04
CA LEU A 147 15.26 21.50 -10.11
C LEU A 147 14.13 20.47 -9.90
N PHE A 148 14.52 19.21 -9.70
CA PHE A 148 13.59 18.09 -9.54
C PHE A 148 13.87 17.36 -8.22
N THR A 149 12.87 17.37 -7.35
CA THR A 149 12.72 16.33 -6.31
C THR A 149 12.04 15.10 -6.90
N LEU A 150 12.01 13.99 -6.14
CA LEU A 150 11.31 12.78 -6.55
C LEU A 150 9.83 13.06 -6.88
N GLU A 151 9.17 13.86 -6.04
CA GLU A 151 7.78 14.28 -6.18
C GLU A 151 7.56 15.26 -7.34
N ASN A 152 8.63 15.81 -7.93
CA ASN A 152 8.54 16.61 -9.16
C ASN A 152 8.63 15.75 -10.43
N THR A 153 8.84 14.44 -10.34
CA THR A 153 8.69 13.49 -11.46
C THR A 153 7.24 13.01 -11.59
N LEU A 154 6.85 12.47 -12.73
CA LEU A 154 5.48 12.02 -13.00
C LEU A 154 4.98 11.03 -11.94
N LEU A 155 5.73 9.96 -11.67
CA LEU A 155 5.32 8.93 -10.70
C LEU A 155 5.34 9.44 -9.25
N GLY A 156 6.32 10.28 -8.90
CA GLY A 156 6.36 10.90 -7.59
C GLY A 156 5.16 11.85 -7.39
N TYR A 157 4.86 12.69 -8.37
CA TYR A 157 3.78 13.67 -8.34
C TYR A 157 2.40 13.01 -8.16
N ILE A 158 2.12 11.94 -8.90
CA ILE A 158 0.81 11.26 -8.78
C ILE A 158 0.65 10.54 -7.44
N ALA A 159 1.74 10.04 -6.85
CA ALA A 159 1.72 9.29 -5.59
C ALA A 159 1.86 10.18 -4.34
N ASP A 160 2.25 11.45 -4.52
CA ASP A 160 2.64 12.34 -3.43
C ASP A 160 1.55 12.51 -2.35
N ASP A 161 1.91 12.29 -1.09
CA ASP A 161 1.02 12.32 0.08
C ASP A 161 -0.20 11.38 0.02
N LEU A 162 -0.16 10.33 -0.81
CA LEU A 162 -1.20 9.30 -0.86
C LEU A 162 -0.81 8.05 -0.05
N SER A 163 -1.82 7.34 0.45
CA SER A 163 -1.70 6.00 1.00
C SER A 163 -2.57 5.04 0.18
N TRP A 164 -2.12 3.80 0.00
CA TRP A 164 -2.88 2.77 -0.70
C TRP A 164 -2.49 1.37 -0.23
N CYS A 165 -3.46 0.49 -0.16
CA CYS A 165 -3.25 -0.94 -0.01
C CYS A 165 -4.48 -1.72 -0.49
N GLY A 166 -4.25 -2.96 -0.91
CA GLY A 166 -5.30 -3.90 -1.27
C GLY A 166 -5.72 -4.76 -0.09
N LYS A 167 -6.57 -5.73 -0.39
CA LYS A 167 -6.95 -6.82 0.52
C LYS A 167 -7.11 -8.09 -0.29
N VAL A 168 -6.63 -9.21 0.23
CA VAL A 168 -6.76 -10.52 -0.43
C VAL A 168 -8.24 -10.79 -0.74
N GLY A 169 -8.52 -11.15 -1.99
CA GLY A 169 -9.87 -11.46 -2.46
C GLY A 169 -10.79 -10.23 -2.64
N SER A 170 -10.26 -9.01 -2.58
CA SER A 170 -11.00 -7.76 -2.83
C SER A 170 -10.44 -7.01 -4.03
N SER A 171 -11.32 -6.68 -4.99
CA SER A 171 -11.02 -5.77 -6.10
C SER A 171 -11.04 -4.29 -5.69
N GLU A 172 -11.39 -4.00 -4.44
CA GLU A 172 -11.44 -2.64 -3.88
C GLU A 172 -10.22 -2.35 -3.01
N ILE A 173 -9.87 -1.05 -2.93
CA ILE A 173 -8.84 -0.54 -2.03
C ILE A 173 -9.32 -0.66 -0.58
N ASN A 174 -8.39 -0.89 0.35
CA ASN A 174 -8.73 -0.95 1.76
C ASN A 174 -8.72 0.46 2.37
N LEU A 175 -9.90 1.01 2.64
CA LEU A 175 -10.09 2.33 3.23
C LEU A 175 -9.92 2.35 4.76
N GLU A 176 -10.05 1.20 5.43
CA GLU A 176 -10.06 1.15 6.89
C GLU A 176 -8.67 1.39 7.49
N SER A 177 -7.67 0.66 6.98
CA SER A 177 -6.29 0.73 7.47
C SER A 177 -5.31 0.07 6.49
N CYS A 178 -4.07 0.53 6.46
CA CYS A 178 -2.98 -0.09 5.68
C CYS A 178 -1.76 -0.35 6.58
N PRO A 179 -0.95 -1.38 6.29
CA PRO A 179 0.27 -1.62 7.06
C PRO A 179 1.23 -0.44 6.90
N ASP A 180 1.70 0.09 8.02
CA ASP A 180 2.83 1.00 8.02
C ASP A 180 4.16 0.23 7.95
N ARG A 181 5.28 0.96 7.92
CA ARG A 181 6.61 0.35 7.88
C ARG A 181 6.93 -0.48 9.14
N ARG A 182 6.29 -0.20 10.28
CA ARG A 182 6.48 -0.97 11.54
C ARG A 182 5.69 -2.27 11.52
N ASN A 183 4.54 -2.30 10.85
CA ASN A 183 3.79 -3.53 10.60
C ASN A 183 4.57 -4.46 9.67
N CYS A 184 5.03 -3.96 8.52
CA CYS A 184 5.88 -4.71 7.61
C CYS A 184 6.64 -3.75 6.66
N ASN A 185 7.92 -4.00 6.42
CA ASN A 185 8.70 -3.20 5.46
C ASN A 185 8.24 -3.42 4.00
N SER A 186 7.65 -4.59 3.71
CA SER A 186 7.14 -5.02 2.41
C SER A 186 5.69 -4.58 2.15
N ASN A 187 5.30 -3.41 2.67
CA ASN A 187 4.02 -2.79 2.29
C ASN A 187 4.15 -2.04 0.95
N PHE A 188 3.05 -1.98 0.20
CA PHE A 188 3.03 -1.42 -1.16
C PHE A 188 3.50 0.03 -1.25
N VAL A 189 3.15 0.89 -0.28
CA VAL A 189 3.61 2.29 -0.24
C VAL A 189 5.14 2.35 -0.06
N SER A 190 5.67 1.60 0.90
CA SER A 190 7.11 1.61 1.21
C SER A 190 7.94 1.00 0.08
N VAL A 191 7.45 -0.07 -0.55
CA VAL A 191 8.11 -0.70 -1.70
C VAL A 191 8.10 0.24 -2.91
N PHE A 192 6.96 0.89 -3.19
CA PHE A 192 6.87 1.87 -4.27
C PHE A 192 7.89 3.00 -4.10
N TRP A 193 7.91 3.65 -2.93
CA TRP A 193 8.83 4.77 -2.69
C TRP A 193 10.29 4.33 -2.69
N ASN A 194 10.62 3.16 -2.13
CA ASN A 194 11.98 2.62 -2.20
C ASN A 194 12.43 2.39 -3.66
N LEU A 195 11.58 1.76 -4.48
CA LEU A 195 11.88 1.48 -5.88
C LEU A 195 12.01 2.77 -6.69
N LEU A 196 11.09 3.73 -6.49
CA LEU A 196 11.11 5.00 -7.20
C LEU A 196 12.35 5.83 -6.83
N SER A 197 12.68 5.92 -5.53
CA SER A 197 13.90 6.57 -5.01
C SER A 197 15.17 5.93 -5.58
N LYS A 198 15.23 4.59 -5.61
CA LYS A 198 16.35 3.85 -6.21
C LYS A 198 16.54 4.21 -7.69
N ARG A 199 15.48 4.13 -8.50
CA ARG A 199 15.54 4.47 -9.93
C ARG A 199 15.86 5.95 -10.16
N PHE A 200 15.37 6.85 -9.31
CA PHE A 200 15.67 8.27 -9.39
C PHE A 200 17.17 8.53 -9.16
N ALA A 201 17.77 7.90 -8.16
CA ALA A 201 19.21 8.00 -7.90
C ALA A 201 20.07 7.33 -8.98
N GLU A 202 19.67 6.17 -9.52
CA GLU A 202 20.39 5.49 -10.61
C GLU A 202 20.43 6.29 -11.92
N ASN A 203 19.42 7.13 -12.14
CA ASN A 203 19.30 7.98 -13.32
C ASN A 203 19.86 9.40 -13.12
N ALA A 204 20.27 9.76 -11.90
CA ALA A 204 20.89 11.05 -11.63
C ALA A 204 22.25 11.18 -12.34
N CYS A 205 22.59 12.40 -12.75
CA CYS A 205 23.85 12.73 -13.41
C CYS A 205 24.30 14.16 -13.12
N GLY A 206 25.61 14.39 -13.24
CA GLY A 206 26.26 15.66 -12.93
C GLY A 206 26.40 15.89 -11.43
N MET A 207 26.10 17.10 -10.99
CA MET A 207 26.02 17.51 -9.60
C MET A 207 24.63 17.22 -9.04
N VAL A 208 24.57 16.43 -7.97
CA VAL A 208 23.32 16.15 -7.25
C VAL A 208 23.33 16.87 -5.91
N GLN A 209 22.16 17.25 -5.42
CA GLN A 209 22.02 17.98 -4.16
C GLN A 209 21.18 17.20 -3.16
N VAL A 210 21.47 17.31 -1.87
CA VAL A 210 20.60 16.81 -0.81
C VAL A 210 20.36 17.88 0.25
N PHE A 211 19.10 18.07 0.61
CA PHE A 211 18.68 18.89 1.74
C PHE A 211 18.52 18.02 2.99
N LEU A 212 19.19 18.40 4.08
CA LEU A 212 19.17 17.68 5.36
C LEU A 212 18.70 18.62 6.47
N ASN A 213 17.97 18.06 7.43
CA ASN A 213 17.49 18.83 8.58
C ASN A 213 18.61 18.98 9.63
N GLY A 214 19.15 20.19 9.77
CA GLY A 214 20.15 20.54 10.78
C GLY A 214 19.57 20.84 12.16
N SER A 215 18.25 20.95 12.29
CA SER A 215 17.58 21.23 13.57
C SER A 215 17.32 19.97 14.40
N ILE A 216 17.88 18.83 14.00
CA ILE A 216 17.80 17.53 14.69
C ILE A 216 19.20 16.98 14.94
N SER A 217 19.34 16.11 15.95
CA SER A 217 20.65 15.54 16.36
C SER A 217 21.38 14.78 15.26
N ASN A 218 20.65 14.08 14.40
CA ASN A 218 21.21 13.30 13.29
C ASN A 218 20.61 13.78 11.96
N ALA A 219 21.25 14.79 11.36
CA ALA A 219 20.84 15.35 10.06
C ALA A 219 20.92 14.29 8.94
N PHE A 220 21.98 13.49 8.93
CA PHE A 220 22.09 12.31 8.08
C PHE A 220 21.73 11.06 8.88
N ASP A 221 20.70 10.36 8.43
CA ASP A 221 20.20 9.15 9.06
C ASP A 221 20.31 7.97 8.08
N LYS A 222 21.17 6.99 8.41
CA LYS A 222 21.38 5.78 7.60
C LYS A 222 20.12 4.92 7.44
N THR A 223 19.09 5.13 8.26
CA THR A 223 17.83 4.40 8.18
C THR A 223 16.77 5.09 7.30
N SER A 224 16.98 6.38 6.98
CA SER A 224 16.16 7.15 6.05
C SER A 224 16.22 6.58 4.63
N THR A 225 15.23 6.89 3.78
CA THR A 225 15.24 6.47 2.36
C THR A 225 16.49 7.01 1.66
N PHE A 226 16.86 8.27 1.90
CA PHE A 226 18.10 8.83 1.39
C PHE A 226 19.33 8.04 1.81
N GLY A 227 19.49 7.81 3.12
CA GLY A 227 20.67 7.16 3.67
C GLY A 227 20.78 5.66 3.39
N ARG A 228 19.65 4.97 3.20
CA ARG A 228 19.61 3.51 2.98
C ARG A 228 19.52 3.11 1.50
N VAL A 229 18.92 3.96 0.67
CA VAL A 229 18.61 3.63 -0.73
C VAL A 229 19.31 4.61 -1.67
N GLU A 230 18.92 5.89 -1.63
CA GLU A 230 19.27 6.84 -2.70
C GLU A 230 20.77 7.07 -2.80
N VAL A 231 21.45 7.31 -1.67
CA VAL A 231 22.90 7.58 -1.67
C VAL A 231 23.73 6.39 -2.19
N HIS A 232 23.25 5.17 -2.00
CA HIS A 232 23.91 3.95 -2.46
C HIS A 232 23.58 3.60 -3.91
N SER A 233 22.53 4.19 -4.47
CA SER A 233 22.09 4.01 -5.85
C SER A 233 22.67 5.03 -6.83
N LEU A 234 23.34 6.07 -6.32
CA LEU A 234 24.08 7.02 -7.16
C LEU A 234 25.20 6.32 -7.94
N GLN A 235 25.28 6.60 -9.23
CA GLN A 235 26.25 5.98 -10.14
C GLN A 235 27.52 6.82 -10.23
N PRO A 236 28.69 6.32 -9.77
CA PRO A 236 29.95 7.08 -9.83
C PRO A 236 30.37 7.49 -11.25
N SER A 237 29.91 6.75 -12.27
CA SER A 237 30.15 7.08 -13.68
C SER A 237 29.32 8.24 -14.22
N LYS A 238 28.24 8.62 -13.52
CA LYS A 238 27.32 9.70 -13.93
C LYS A 238 27.35 10.90 -13.00
N VAL A 239 27.59 10.67 -11.70
CA VAL A 239 27.52 11.68 -10.64
C VAL A 239 28.93 11.99 -10.14
N HIS A 240 29.43 13.19 -10.44
CA HIS A 240 30.77 13.61 -10.01
C HIS A 240 30.76 14.30 -8.65
N THR A 241 29.62 14.79 -8.17
CA THR A 241 29.54 15.53 -6.92
C THR A 241 28.17 15.39 -6.26
N LEU A 242 28.16 15.09 -4.96
CA LEU A 242 26.99 15.20 -4.08
C LEU A 242 27.18 16.41 -3.16
N LYS A 243 26.34 17.43 -3.30
CA LYS A 243 26.34 18.64 -2.47
C LYS A 243 25.27 18.54 -1.39
N ALA A 244 25.69 18.51 -0.12
CA ALA A 244 24.78 18.50 1.01
C ALA A 244 24.51 19.92 1.54
N TRP A 245 23.23 20.24 1.76
CA TRP A 245 22.76 21.47 2.41
C TRP A 245 22.13 21.10 3.74
N VAL A 246 22.80 21.44 4.85
CA VAL A 246 22.29 21.22 6.21
C VAL A 246 21.56 22.48 6.67
N ILE A 247 20.24 22.39 6.78
CA ILE A 247 19.38 23.57 6.98
C ILE A 247 18.95 23.69 8.42
N HIS A 248 19.07 24.89 8.98
CA HIS A 248 18.65 25.21 10.34
C HIS A 248 17.42 26.11 10.31
N ASP A 249 16.46 25.86 11.20
CA ASP A 249 15.37 26.78 11.44
C ASP A 249 15.89 28.01 12.22
N LYS A 250 15.57 29.21 11.72
CA LYS A 250 15.96 30.49 12.34
C LYS A 250 15.29 30.72 13.69
N HIS A 251 14.24 29.97 14.05
CA HIS A 251 13.58 30.12 15.36
C HIS A 251 14.25 29.33 16.50
N LEU A 252 15.25 28.50 16.23
CA LEU A 252 16.02 27.76 17.25
C LEU A 252 17.45 28.31 17.47
N SER A 253 17.87 29.33 16.71
CA SER A 253 19.13 30.05 16.95
C SER A 253 19.00 31.03 18.11
N ARG A 254 18.80 30.50 19.32
CA ARG A 254 19.09 31.16 20.61
C ARG A 254 20.26 30.48 21.33
N PHE A 255 21.17 29.88 20.58
CA PHE A 255 22.46 29.48 21.11
C PHE A 255 23.49 30.56 20.78
N PRO A 256 24.17 31.15 21.78
CA PRO A 256 25.19 32.16 21.54
C PRO A 256 26.33 31.50 20.77
N ILE A 257 26.66 32.06 19.62
CA ILE A 257 27.92 31.79 18.93
C ILE A 257 29.02 32.16 19.92
N ARG A 258 29.69 31.16 20.50
CA ARG A 258 31.02 31.37 21.06
C ARG A 258 31.97 31.30 19.89
N GLU A 259 32.45 32.47 19.47
CA GLU A 259 33.64 32.58 18.63
C GLU A 259 34.81 31.92 19.39
N ALA A 260 35.56 31.09 18.67
CA ALA A 260 36.85 30.56 19.09
C ALA A 260 37.92 31.14 18.15
#